data_AF-A0A972I4C3-F1
#
_entry.id   AF-A0A972I4C3-F1
#
_cell.length_a   1.000
_cell.length_b   1.000
_cell.length_c   1.000
_cell.angle_alpha   90.00
_cell.angle_beta   90.00
_cell.angle_gamma   90.00
#
_symmetry.space_group_name_H-M   'P 1'
#
loop_
_entity.id
_entity.type
_entity.pdbx_description
1 polymer ?
#
loop_
_entity_poly.entity_id
_entity_poly.type
_entity_poly.pdbx_seq_one_letter_code
_entity_poly.pdbx_strand_id
1 'polypeptide(L)'
;MKDTYTLKVNETSENLYENDIDIGLLMEELKRKRFKIIEKGTGFYAVKNRIGNLGSTLTHIGTIVIVIGGFIGNLFAVDGSVSLLPGQEMNFPDHNFTLVLDDFYMEFREDNSIKQYVSKVSLYEEGEKIRDDKIWVNKPLKYNGLDLYQSYFGWLNRIEITDEEGNILCDSLIGDSQHHFYEPENLMVFLYGFFPDFSMDSMGNPITKSQKLVNPRYVVIIYKDNKYESFHIAKPDEEMPYNGLRIKFQDPTLYT
;
A
#
# COMPACT_ATOMS: atom_id res chain seq x y z
N MET A 1 -9.30 15.46 -40.18
CA MET A 1 -8.67 14.56 -41.17
C MET A 1 -7.74 15.42 -42.00
N LYS A 2 -6.45 15.10 -42.09
CA LYS A 2 -5.57 15.77 -43.06
C LYS A 2 -6.04 15.35 -44.45
N ASP A 3 -6.40 16.34 -45.25
CA ASP A 3 -6.71 16.15 -46.67
C ASP A 3 -5.60 15.34 -47.32
N THR A 4 -6.02 14.36 -48.11
CA THR A 4 -5.19 13.41 -48.85
C THR A 4 -3.86 14.02 -49.29
N TYR A 5 -2.76 13.39 -48.90
CA TYR A 5 -1.42 13.68 -49.40
C TYR A 5 -1.39 13.40 -50.90
N THR A 6 -1.81 14.36 -51.71
CA THR A 6 -1.54 14.39 -53.14
C THR A 6 -0.15 14.98 -53.31
N LEU A 7 0.80 14.14 -53.71
CA LEU A 7 2.11 14.59 -54.17
C LEU A 7 1.90 15.70 -55.21
N LYS A 8 2.46 16.89 -54.98
CA LYS A 8 2.55 17.89 -56.04
C LYS A 8 3.48 17.34 -57.11
N VAL A 9 3.00 17.26 -58.34
CA VAL A 9 3.81 16.84 -59.49
C VAL A 9 4.95 17.84 -59.63
N ASN A 10 6.17 17.41 -59.35
CA ASN A 10 7.36 18.19 -59.71
C ASN A 10 7.52 18.08 -61.23
N GLU A 11 7.66 19.23 -61.91
CA GLU A 11 7.90 19.32 -63.36
C GLU A 11 9.16 18.59 -63.84
N THR A 12 10.01 18.13 -62.93
CA THR A 12 11.25 17.38 -63.18
C THR A 12 11.17 15.88 -62.88
N SER A 13 9.96 15.30 -62.87
CA SER A 13 9.83 13.85 -62.88
C SER A 13 9.96 13.34 -64.33
N GLU A 14 11.16 12.87 -64.71
CA GLU A 14 11.31 12.08 -65.94
C GLU A 14 10.37 10.87 -65.85
N ASN A 15 9.45 10.79 -66.82
CA ASN A 15 8.53 9.67 -66.94
C ASN A 15 9.37 8.43 -67.31
N LEU A 16 9.61 7.54 -66.34
CA LEU A 16 10.42 6.33 -66.52
C LEU A 16 9.81 5.29 -67.48
N TYR A 17 8.72 5.64 -68.17
CA TYR A 17 8.03 4.79 -69.14
C TYR A 17 7.81 5.59 -70.43
N GLU A 18 8.65 5.32 -71.42
CA GLU A 18 8.65 5.98 -72.74
C GLU A 18 7.48 5.51 -73.65
N ASN A 19 6.76 4.45 -73.24
CA ASN A 19 5.50 4.01 -73.81
C ASN A 19 4.43 4.04 -72.73
N ASP A 20 3.25 4.60 -73.04
CA ASP A 20 2.09 4.66 -72.14
C ASP A 20 1.90 3.32 -71.42
N ILE A 21 1.98 3.34 -70.08
CA ILE A 21 1.72 2.17 -69.25
C ILE A 21 0.31 1.66 -69.61
N ASP A 22 0.21 0.39 -70.03
CA ASP A 22 -1.09 -0.24 -70.23
C ASP A 22 -1.82 -0.34 -68.88
N ILE A 23 -2.74 0.59 -68.68
CA ILE A 23 -3.56 0.73 -67.47
C ILE A 23 -4.38 -0.54 -67.22
N GLY A 24 -4.81 -1.24 -68.28
CA GLY A 24 -5.53 -2.50 -68.19
C GLY A 24 -4.67 -3.60 -67.58
N LEU A 25 -3.46 -3.79 -68.11
CA LEU A 25 -2.49 -4.77 -67.60
C LEU A 25 -2.11 -4.49 -66.13
N LEU A 26 -1.91 -3.21 -65.79
CA LEU A 26 -1.61 -2.79 -64.43
C LEU A 26 -2.77 -3.10 -63.47
N MET A 27 -4.01 -2.84 -63.88
CA MET A 27 -5.19 -3.16 -63.08
C MET A 27 -5.36 -4.67 -62.87
N GLU A 28 -5.10 -5.49 -63.89
CA GLU A 28 -5.13 -6.96 -63.79
C GLU A 28 -4.07 -7.48 -62.80
N GLU A 29 -2.84 -6.99 -62.90
CA GLU A 29 -1.76 -7.40 -61.99
C GLU A 29 -2.03 -7.01 -60.53
N LEU A 30 -2.63 -5.82 -60.31
CA LEU A 30 -3.04 -5.37 -58.98
C LEU A 30 -4.22 -6.22 -58.44
N LYS A 31 -5.20 -6.58 -59.28
CA LYS A 31 -6.27 -7.52 -58.92
C LYS A 31 -5.70 -8.90 -58.57
N ARG A 32 -4.74 -9.42 -59.33
CA ARG A 32 -4.03 -10.69 -59.06
C ARG A 32 -3.34 -10.66 -57.69
N LYS A 33 -2.75 -9.52 -57.34
CA LYS A 33 -2.16 -9.27 -56.01
C LYS A 33 -3.19 -8.97 -54.91
N ARG A 34 -4.49 -9.15 -55.16
CA ARG A 34 -5.62 -8.93 -54.22
C ARG A 34 -5.83 -7.47 -53.79
N PHE A 35 -5.47 -6.52 -54.63
CA PHE A 35 -5.89 -5.13 -54.42
C PHE A 35 -7.33 -4.95 -54.90
N LYS A 36 -8.12 -4.20 -54.12
CA LYS A 36 -9.42 -3.69 -54.56
C LYS A 36 -9.17 -2.43 -55.38
N ILE A 37 -9.57 -2.46 -56.65
CA ILE A 37 -9.50 -1.31 -57.55
C ILE A 37 -10.77 -0.49 -57.40
N ILE A 38 -10.64 0.83 -57.30
CA ILE A 38 -11.76 1.76 -57.28
C ILE A 38 -11.46 2.88 -58.27
N GLU A 39 -12.31 3.00 -59.28
CA GLU A 39 -12.18 3.99 -60.35
C GLU A 39 -12.78 5.33 -59.89
N LYS A 40 -12.13 6.45 -60.22
CA LYS A 40 -12.59 7.81 -59.88
C LYS A 40 -12.14 8.81 -60.94
N GLY A 41 -13.09 9.37 -61.70
CA GLY A 41 -12.79 10.35 -62.74
C GLY A 41 -11.94 9.74 -63.85
N THR A 42 -10.80 10.37 -64.16
CA THR A 42 -9.88 9.94 -65.23
C THR A 42 -8.82 8.91 -64.76
N GLY A 43 -8.93 8.36 -63.55
CA GLY A 43 -7.96 7.39 -63.02
C GLY A 43 -8.55 6.40 -62.03
N PHE A 44 -7.69 5.58 -61.41
CA PHE A 44 -8.08 4.58 -60.42
C PHE A 44 -7.15 4.59 -59.20
N TYR A 45 -7.65 4.08 -58.08
CA TYR A 45 -6.83 3.80 -56.90
C TYR A 45 -6.97 2.34 -56.48
N ALA A 46 -5.86 1.74 -56.05
CA ALA A 46 -5.77 0.34 -55.63
C ALA A 46 -5.51 0.25 -54.13
N VAL A 47 -6.37 -0.44 -53.38
CA VAL A 47 -6.27 -0.56 -51.92
C VAL A 47 -6.24 -2.02 -51.47
N LYS A 48 -5.40 -2.32 -50.49
CA LYS A 48 -5.26 -3.65 -49.88
C LYS A 48 -5.11 -3.50 -48.36
N ASN A 49 -5.62 -4.45 -47.58
CA ASN A 49 -5.48 -4.49 -46.12
C ASN A 49 -5.99 -3.25 -45.35
N ARG A 50 -7.09 -2.63 -45.81
CA ARG A 50 -7.69 -1.45 -45.16
C ARG A 50 -8.17 -1.66 -43.72
N ILE A 51 -8.30 -2.91 -43.26
CA ILE A 51 -8.63 -3.25 -41.87
C ILE A 51 -7.59 -2.68 -40.89
N GLY A 52 -6.33 -2.51 -41.30
CA GLY A 52 -5.30 -1.88 -40.46
C GLY A 52 -5.65 -0.47 -39.99
N ASN A 53 -6.44 0.28 -40.76
CA ASN A 53 -6.92 1.62 -40.36
C ASN A 53 -7.92 1.56 -39.19
N LEU A 54 -8.59 0.42 -38.97
CA LEU A 54 -9.49 0.22 -37.83
C LEU A 54 -8.73 -0.07 -36.53
N GLY A 55 -7.44 -0.41 -36.61
CA GLY A 55 -6.62 -0.70 -35.44
C GLY A 55 -6.58 0.48 -34.46
N SER A 56 -6.33 1.70 -34.96
CA SER A 56 -6.32 2.92 -34.13
C SER A 56 -7.68 3.20 -33.47
N THR A 57 -8.78 3.03 -34.20
CA THR A 57 -10.13 3.19 -33.65
C THR A 57 -10.42 2.15 -32.57
N LEU A 58 -10.04 0.88 -32.80
CA LEU A 58 -10.20 -0.19 -31.82
C LEU A 58 -9.38 0.08 -30.56
N THR A 59 -8.13 0.54 -30.70
CA THR A 59 -7.30 0.90 -29.55
C THR A 59 -7.90 2.05 -28.75
N HIS A 60 -8.42 3.09 -29.41
CA HIS A 60 -9.05 4.22 -28.72
C HIS A 60 -10.32 3.79 -27.97
N ILE A 61 -11.18 2.97 -28.60
CA ILE A 61 -12.35 2.41 -27.93
C ILE A 61 -11.92 1.56 -26.73
N GLY A 62 -10.90 0.71 -26.88
CA GLY A 62 -10.36 -0.09 -25.80
C GLY A 62 -9.87 0.76 -24.62
N THR A 63 -9.13 1.83 -24.89
CA THR A 63 -8.69 2.78 -23.85
C THR A 63 -9.89 3.44 -23.16
N ILE A 64 -10.90 3.88 -23.92
CA ILE A 64 -12.12 4.47 -23.35
C ILE A 64 -12.84 3.45 -22.45
N VAL A 65 -12.96 2.20 -22.87
CA VAL A 65 -13.59 1.13 -22.08
C VAL A 65 -12.82 0.88 -20.78
N ILE A 66 -11.48 0.82 -20.83
CA ILE A 66 -10.65 0.65 -19.63
C ILE A 66 -10.82 1.84 -18.68
N VAL A 67 -10.82 3.08 -19.21
CA VAL A 67 -11.01 4.30 -18.41
C VAL A 67 -12.40 4.32 -17.77
N ILE A 68 -13.46 4.01 -18.52
CA ILE A 68 -14.83 3.95 -17.97
C ILE A 68 -14.94 2.83 -16.94
N GLY A 69 -14.38 1.66 -17.20
CA GLY A 69 -14.36 0.54 -16.26
C GLY A 69 -13.66 0.91 -14.95
N GLY A 70 -12.50 1.56 -15.03
CA GLY A 70 -11.77 2.08 -13.86
C GLY A 70 -12.55 3.17 -13.12
N PHE A 71 -13.21 4.06 -13.85
CA PHE A 71 -14.06 5.11 -13.27
C PHE A 71 -15.24 4.52 -12.51
N ILE A 72 -15.98 3.58 -13.12
CA ILE A 72 -17.08 2.87 -12.46
C ILE A 72 -16.57 2.12 -11.23
N GLY A 73 -15.46 1.37 -11.36
CA GLY A 73 -14.88 0.63 -10.24
C GLY A 73 -14.51 1.54 -9.06
N ASN A 74 -13.97 2.72 -9.32
CA ASN A 74 -13.62 3.68 -8.29
C ASN A 74 -14.85 4.29 -7.59
N LEU A 75 -15.97 4.51 -8.30
CA LEU A 75 -17.21 5.01 -7.70
C LEU A 75 -17.79 4.06 -6.64
N PHE A 76 -17.49 2.76 -6.74
CA PHE A 76 -17.95 1.73 -5.80
C PHE A 76 -16.84 1.16 -4.92
N ALA A 77 -15.64 1.74 -4.97
CA ALA A 77 -14.54 1.31 -4.13
C ALA A 77 -14.78 1.77 -2.69
N VAL A 78 -14.61 0.85 -1.74
CA VAL A 78 -14.60 1.12 -0.31
C VAL A 78 -13.24 0.74 0.21
N ASP A 79 -12.54 1.70 0.81
CA ASP A 79 -11.25 1.50 1.45
C ASP A 79 -11.28 2.05 2.88
N GLY A 80 -10.48 1.43 3.75
CA GLY A 80 -10.40 1.80 5.15
C GLY A 80 -9.24 1.07 5.82
N SER A 81 -8.73 1.66 6.90
CA SER A 81 -7.72 1.05 7.75
C SER A 81 -8.17 1.11 9.20
N VAL A 82 -8.06 -0.01 9.90
CA VAL A 82 -8.26 -0.10 11.34
C VAL A 82 -7.02 -0.72 11.95
N SER A 83 -6.67 -0.29 13.15
CA SER A 83 -5.63 -0.92 13.96
C SER A 83 -6.28 -1.51 15.21
N LEU A 84 -6.05 -2.79 15.45
CA LEU A 84 -6.65 -3.53 16.56
C LEU A 84 -5.56 -4.15 17.44
N LEU A 85 -5.76 -4.02 18.74
CA LEU A 85 -5.11 -4.85 19.75
C LEU A 85 -5.84 -6.19 19.89
N PRO A 86 -5.14 -7.28 20.25
CA PRO A 86 -5.80 -8.52 20.65
C PRO A 86 -6.89 -8.26 21.70
N GLY A 87 -8.08 -8.82 21.46
CA GLY A 87 -9.31 -8.61 22.23
C GLY A 87 -10.18 -7.44 21.77
N GLN A 88 -9.71 -6.58 20.85
CA GLN A 88 -10.53 -5.50 20.29
C GLN A 88 -11.37 -5.98 19.11
N GLU A 89 -12.50 -5.28 18.92
CA GLU A 89 -13.45 -5.54 17.84
C GLU A 89 -13.64 -4.32 16.93
N MET A 90 -13.95 -4.58 15.67
CA MET A 90 -14.36 -3.59 14.68
C MET A 90 -15.70 -4.00 14.09
N ASN A 91 -16.67 -3.10 14.19
CA ASN A 91 -18.00 -3.29 13.60
C ASN A 91 -18.01 -2.75 12.17
N PHE A 92 -18.62 -3.50 11.25
CA PHE A 92 -18.85 -3.12 9.86
C PHE A 92 -20.36 -3.06 9.59
N PRO A 93 -21.06 -1.97 9.97
CA PRO A 93 -22.52 -1.90 9.90
C PRO A 93 -23.07 -2.07 8.48
N ASP A 94 -22.44 -1.44 7.48
CA ASP A 94 -22.86 -1.54 6.07
C ASP A 94 -22.69 -2.96 5.49
N HIS A 95 -21.91 -3.80 6.18
CA HIS A 95 -21.67 -5.20 5.84
C HIS A 95 -22.23 -6.16 6.90
N ASN A 96 -23.01 -5.69 7.88
CA ASN A 96 -23.68 -6.52 8.88
C ASN A 96 -22.79 -7.57 9.60
N PHE A 97 -21.54 -7.25 9.91
CA PHE A 97 -20.68 -8.14 10.69
C PHE A 97 -19.72 -7.40 11.61
N THR A 98 -19.22 -8.10 12.61
CA THR A 98 -18.17 -7.65 13.53
C THR A 98 -16.95 -8.55 13.40
N LEU A 99 -15.78 -7.94 13.33
CA LEU A 99 -14.50 -8.63 13.36
C LEU A 99 -13.86 -8.43 14.72
N VAL A 100 -13.52 -9.51 15.41
CA VAL A 100 -12.73 -9.48 16.64
C VAL A 100 -11.32 -9.96 16.33
N LEU A 101 -10.29 -9.22 16.75
CA LEU A 101 -8.92 -9.71 16.70
C LEU A 101 -8.65 -10.55 17.94
N ASP A 102 -8.61 -11.87 17.81
CA ASP A 102 -8.37 -12.76 18.96
C ASP A 102 -6.90 -12.72 19.40
N ASP A 103 -5.99 -12.71 18.44
CA ASP A 103 -4.55 -12.79 18.67
C ASP A 103 -3.79 -12.33 17.43
N PHE A 104 -2.62 -11.73 17.63
CA PHE A 104 -1.72 -11.36 16.55
C PHE A 104 -0.29 -11.73 16.90
N TYR A 105 0.34 -12.53 16.05
CA TYR A 105 1.70 -13.02 16.29
C TYR A 105 2.49 -13.19 14.99
N MET A 106 3.80 -13.26 15.16
CA MET A 106 4.76 -13.53 14.11
C MET A 106 5.26 -14.97 14.19
N GLU A 107 5.26 -15.67 13.06
CA GLU A 107 6.01 -16.91 12.91
C GLU A 107 7.44 -16.60 12.48
N PHE A 108 8.41 -17.32 13.04
CA PHE A 108 9.82 -17.13 12.75
C PHE A 108 10.41 -18.37 12.07
N ARG A 109 11.41 -18.15 11.22
CA ARG A 109 12.30 -19.20 10.72
C ARG A 109 13.38 -19.53 11.76
N GLU A 110 14.17 -20.56 11.48
CA GLU A 110 15.29 -20.99 12.33
C GLU A 110 16.36 -19.90 12.49
N ASP A 111 16.54 -19.05 11.48
CA ASP A 111 17.47 -17.91 11.47
C ASP A 111 16.91 -16.64 12.16
N ASN A 112 15.78 -16.75 12.85
CA ASN A 112 15.03 -15.65 13.47
C ASN A 112 14.45 -14.60 12.51
N SER A 113 14.53 -14.81 11.19
CA SER A 113 13.78 -13.99 10.23
C SER A 113 12.28 -14.25 10.33
N ILE A 114 11.48 -13.25 10.02
CA ILE A 114 10.01 -13.36 10.04
C ILE A 114 9.57 -14.22 8.86
N LYS A 115 8.87 -15.31 9.16
CA LYS A 115 8.26 -16.22 8.19
C LYS A 115 6.90 -15.72 7.74
N GLN A 116 6.07 -15.30 8.69
CA GLN A 116 4.70 -14.88 8.43
C GLN A 116 4.18 -13.99 9.59
N TYR A 117 3.29 -13.06 9.27
CA TYR A 117 2.48 -12.37 10.26
C TYR A 117 1.07 -12.94 10.23
N VAL A 118 0.51 -13.27 11.38
CA VAL A 118 -0.77 -13.99 11.46
C VAL A 118 -1.70 -13.30 12.45
N SER A 119 -2.83 -12.82 11.96
CA SER A 119 -3.96 -12.37 12.76
C SER A 119 -4.98 -13.49 12.89
N LYS A 120 -5.25 -13.97 14.10
CA LYS A 120 -6.41 -14.82 14.38
C LYS A 120 -7.60 -13.93 14.62
N VAL A 121 -8.68 -14.18 13.91
CA VAL A 121 -9.87 -13.34 13.98
C VAL A 121 -11.12 -14.18 14.13
N SER A 122 -12.11 -13.62 14.79
CA SER A 122 -13.44 -14.19 14.93
C SER A 122 -14.45 -13.27 14.27
N LEU A 123 -15.35 -13.86 13.48
CA LEU A 123 -16.45 -13.15 12.82
C LEU A 123 -17.73 -13.37 13.59
N TYR A 124 -18.47 -12.29 13.80
CA TYR A 124 -19.78 -12.30 14.46
C TYR A 124 -20.83 -11.61 13.59
N GLU A 125 -22.06 -12.12 13.62
CA GLU A 125 -23.25 -11.46 13.05
C GLU A 125 -24.35 -11.47 14.10
N GLU A 126 -25.05 -10.34 14.28
CA GLU A 126 -26.13 -10.19 15.27
C GLU A 126 -25.74 -10.63 16.71
N GLY A 127 -24.43 -10.54 17.03
CA GLY A 127 -23.87 -10.94 18.33
C GLY A 127 -23.53 -12.43 18.46
N GLU A 128 -23.81 -13.26 17.44
CA GLU A 128 -23.44 -14.68 17.42
C GLU A 128 -22.15 -14.91 16.65
N LYS A 129 -21.27 -15.76 17.21
CA LYS A 129 -20.02 -16.13 16.55
C LYS A 129 -20.30 -17.04 15.36
N ILE A 130 -19.93 -16.59 14.17
CA ILE A 130 -20.11 -17.36 12.93
C ILE A 130 -18.95 -18.33 12.71
N ARG A 131 -17.72 -17.82 12.77
CA ARG A 131 -16.51 -18.65 12.63
C ARG A 131 -15.24 -17.97 13.12
N ASP A 132 -14.23 -18.79 13.36
CA ASP A 132 -12.83 -18.41 13.48
C ASP A 132 -12.16 -18.42 12.10
N ASP A 133 -11.24 -17.49 11.87
CA ASP A 133 -10.44 -17.42 10.64
C ASP A 133 -9.02 -16.91 10.94
N LYS A 134 -8.17 -16.92 9.91
CA LYS A 134 -6.81 -16.37 9.98
C LYS A 134 -6.53 -15.47 8.78
N ILE A 135 -6.01 -14.28 9.06
CA ILE A 135 -5.48 -13.36 8.05
C ILE A 135 -3.96 -13.44 8.12
N TRP A 136 -3.31 -13.53 6.96
CA TRP A 136 -1.86 -13.41 6.87
C TRP A 136 -1.45 -12.80 5.53
N VAL A 137 -0.18 -12.41 5.40
CA VAL A 137 0.31 -11.70 4.20
C VAL A 137 0.01 -12.51 2.93
N ASN A 138 -0.59 -11.85 1.94
CA ASN A 138 -1.07 -12.43 0.67
C ASN A 138 -2.23 -13.44 0.78
N LYS A 139 -2.87 -13.56 1.94
CA LYS A 139 -4.11 -14.33 2.15
C LYS A 139 -5.12 -13.48 2.93
N PRO A 140 -5.85 -12.58 2.24
CA PRO A 140 -6.89 -11.79 2.88
C PRO A 140 -8.08 -12.65 3.31
N LEU A 141 -8.77 -12.21 4.35
CA LEU A 141 -10.09 -12.71 4.69
C LEU A 141 -11.12 -12.03 3.80
N LYS A 142 -11.87 -12.83 3.03
CA LYS A 142 -12.98 -12.33 2.21
C LYS A 142 -14.29 -12.58 2.95
N TYR A 143 -15.00 -11.51 3.30
CA TYR A 143 -16.28 -11.61 3.99
C TYR A 143 -17.24 -10.49 3.62
N ASN A 144 -18.49 -10.86 3.36
CA ASN A 144 -19.60 -9.98 2.96
C ASN A 144 -19.23 -8.79 2.03
N GLY A 145 -18.49 -9.09 0.95
CA GLY A 145 -18.08 -8.09 -0.05
C GLY A 145 -16.81 -7.30 0.28
N LEU A 146 -16.19 -7.54 1.43
CA LEU A 146 -14.90 -6.96 1.82
C LEU A 146 -13.77 -7.97 1.70
N ASP A 147 -12.59 -7.45 1.32
CA ASP A 147 -11.32 -8.14 1.46
C ASP A 147 -10.52 -7.47 2.58
N LEU A 148 -10.33 -8.17 3.70
CA LEU A 148 -9.59 -7.71 4.87
C LEU A 148 -8.13 -8.15 4.75
N TYR A 149 -7.23 -7.19 4.60
CA TYR A 149 -5.80 -7.42 4.47
C TYR A 149 -5.07 -7.03 5.75
N GLN A 150 -4.10 -7.85 6.13
CA GLN A 150 -3.10 -7.43 7.10
C GLN A 150 -2.06 -6.57 6.36
N SER A 151 -1.98 -5.28 6.69
CA SER A 151 -1.14 -4.30 5.98
C SER A 151 -0.01 -3.72 6.83
N TYR A 152 -0.18 -3.71 8.15
CA TYR A 152 0.77 -3.09 9.09
C TYR A 152 0.81 -3.88 10.40
N PHE A 153 1.85 -3.65 11.21
CA PHE A 153 1.91 -4.06 12.61
C PHE A 153 2.80 -3.10 13.40
N GLY A 154 2.61 -3.05 14.71
CA GLY A 154 3.51 -2.32 15.60
C GLY A 154 3.49 -2.83 17.03
N TRP A 155 4.33 -2.21 17.86
CA TRP A 155 4.34 -2.43 19.30
C TRP A 155 3.69 -1.23 19.99
N LEU A 156 2.68 -1.50 20.80
CA LEU A 156 2.15 -0.57 21.78
C LEU A 156 2.74 -0.90 23.15
N ASN A 157 3.10 0.12 23.90
CA ASN A 157 3.83 -0.02 25.15
C ASN A 157 3.13 0.81 26.22
N ARG A 158 2.97 0.23 27.42
CA ARG A 158 2.40 0.94 28.55
C ARG A 158 3.46 1.85 29.16
N ILE A 159 3.21 3.16 29.16
CA ILE A 159 3.98 4.15 29.90
C ILE A 159 3.29 4.39 31.24
N GLU A 160 4.04 4.25 32.33
CA GLU A 160 3.60 4.60 33.67
C GLU A 160 4.51 5.70 34.22
N ILE A 161 3.92 6.79 34.70
CA ILE A 161 4.61 7.86 35.42
C ILE A 161 4.04 7.91 36.83
N THR A 162 4.91 7.78 37.84
CA THR A 162 4.54 7.90 39.25
C THR A 162 5.31 9.03 39.93
N ASP A 163 4.82 9.50 41.07
CA ASP A 163 5.61 10.31 41.99
C ASP A 163 6.58 9.46 42.83
N GLU A 164 7.32 10.09 43.75
CA GLU A 164 8.24 9.41 44.67
C GLU A 164 7.54 8.46 45.65
N GLU A 165 6.26 8.73 45.96
CA GLU A 165 5.42 7.97 46.88
C GLU A 165 4.78 6.74 46.20
N GLY A 166 4.83 6.67 44.86
CA GLY A 166 4.29 5.58 44.05
C GLY A 166 2.86 5.81 43.56
N ASN A 167 2.32 7.02 43.70
CA ASN A 167 1.01 7.35 43.15
C ASN A 167 1.11 7.44 41.61
N ILE A 168 0.20 6.78 40.90
CA ILE A 168 0.16 6.79 39.44
C ILE A 168 -0.36 8.15 38.97
N LEU A 169 0.48 8.88 38.25
CA LEU A 169 0.17 10.17 37.63
C LEU A 169 -0.21 10.01 36.16
N CYS A 170 0.32 9.00 35.49
CA CYS A 170 -0.01 8.63 34.13
C CYS A 170 0.05 7.12 33.93
N ASP A 171 -0.92 6.60 33.20
CA ASP A 171 -0.98 5.24 32.67
C ASP A 171 -1.61 5.31 31.27
N SER A 172 -0.81 5.08 30.23
CA SER A 172 -1.25 5.17 28.83
C SER A 172 -0.51 4.17 27.96
N LEU A 173 -1.07 3.87 26.78
CA LEU A 173 -0.39 3.11 25.74
C LEU A 173 0.20 4.08 24.72
N ILE A 174 1.48 3.91 24.39
CA ILE A 174 2.15 4.66 23.32
C ILE A 174 2.95 3.74 22.41
N GLY A 175 2.91 4.04 21.11
CA GLY A 175 3.68 3.34 20.09
C GLY A 175 5.01 4.03 19.79
N ASP A 176 5.78 3.45 18.87
CA ASP A 176 7.03 4.03 18.40
C ASP A 176 6.81 5.44 17.81
N SER A 177 7.77 6.34 18.05
CA SER A 177 7.73 7.74 17.63
C SER A 177 6.54 8.55 18.16
N GLN A 178 5.93 8.11 19.26
CA GLN A 178 4.88 8.84 19.98
C GLN A 178 5.42 9.42 21.29
N HIS A 179 4.65 10.34 21.89
CA HIS A 179 4.99 10.92 23.18
C HIS A 179 3.79 10.99 24.11
N HIS A 180 4.09 11.04 25.40
CA HIS A 180 3.17 11.50 26.41
C HIS A 180 3.64 12.87 26.93
N PHE A 181 2.69 13.78 27.16
CA PHE A 181 2.96 15.09 27.71
C PHE A 181 2.36 15.21 29.11
N TYR A 182 3.23 15.35 30.11
CA TYR A 182 2.88 15.58 31.50
C TYR A 182 2.88 17.09 31.79
N GLU A 183 1.68 17.67 31.76
CA GLU A 183 1.46 19.12 31.84
C GLU A 183 2.05 19.81 33.08
N PRO A 184 1.95 19.25 34.32
CA PRO A 184 2.40 19.95 35.53
C PRO A 184 3.88 20.34 35.54
N GLU A 185 4.73 19.57 34.87
CA GLU A 185 6.17 19.86 34.72
C GLU A 185 6.58 20.32 33.32
N ASN A 186 5.61 20.52 32.41
CA ASN A 186 5.88 20.78 30.98
C ASN A 186 6.86 19.75 30.40
N LEU A 187 6.62 18.47 30.75
CA LEU A 187 7.51 17.35 30.50
C LEU A 187 6.96 16.51 29.35
N MET A 188 7.72 16.35 28.28
CA MET A 188 7.39 15.46 27.18
C MET A 188 8.29 14.22 27.24
N VAL A 189 7.68 13.05 27.42
CA VAL A 189 8.33 11.74 27.34
C VAL A 189 8.07 11.18 25.96
N PHE A 190 9.07 11.24 25.08
CA PHE A 190 9.00 10.74 23.71
C PHE A 190 9.61 9.34 23.62
N LEU A 191 8.82 8.36 23.21
CA LEU A 191 9.30 7.03 22.88
C LEU A 191 9.86 7.05 21.46
N TYR A 192 11.19 7.10 21.33
CA TYR A 192 11.84 7.00 20.03
C TYR A 192 11.53 5.65 19.37
N GLY A 193 11.58 4.57 20.15
CA GLY A 193 11.10 3.27 19.71
C GLY A 193 11.33 2.16 20.73
N PHE A 194 10.57 1.09 20.58
CA PHE A 194 10.76 -0.17 21.27
C PHE A 194 11.53 -1.16 20.39
N PHE A 195 12.59 -1.74 20.96
CA PHE A 195 13.48 -2.67 20.26
C PHE A 195 13.45 -4.02 20.96
N PRO A 196 12.70 -5.02 20.47
CA PRO A 196 12.52 -6.31 21.15
C PRO A 196 13.81 -7.13 21.29
N ASP A 197 14.77 -6.93 20.37
CA ASP A 197 16.11 -7.51 20.42
C ASP A 197 17.16 -6.42 20.14
N PHE A 198 17.32 -5.54 21.13
CA PHE A 198 18.10 -4.32 21.01
C PHE A 198 19.58 -4.57 20.69
N SER A 199 20.09 -3.80 19.74
CA SER A 199 21.51 -3.62 19.45
C SER A 199 21.77 -2.21 18.89
N MET A 200 23.03 -1.92 18.56
CA MET A 200 23.41 -0.68 17.89
C MET A 200 24.19 -1.02 16.62
N ASP A 201 23.97 -0.24 15.56
CA ASP A 201 24.78 -0.33 14.35
C ASP A 201 26.16 0.35 14.54
N SER A 202 27.00 0.31 13.50
CA SER A 202 28.34 0.93 13.54
C SER A 202 28.33 2.46 13.66
N MET A 203 27.18 3.10 13.39
CA MET A 203 26.98 4.54 13.52
C MET A 203 26.39 4.93 14.89
N GLY A 204 26.08 3.94 15.74
CA GLY A 204 25.48 4.14 17.06
C GLY A 204 23.96 4.28 17.03
N ASN A 205 23.29 4.00 15.91
CA ASN A 205 21.83 4.03 15.85
C ASN A 205 21.26 2.76 16.51
N PRO A 206 20.17 2.87 17.28
CA PRO A 206 19.51 1.72 17.85
C PRO A 206 18.83 0.91 16.73
N ILE A 207 18.99 -0.41 16.78
CA ILE A 207 18.40 -1.36 15.84
C ILE A 207 17.84 -2.57 16.60
N THR A 208 16.91 -3.29 15.97
CA THR A 208 16.47 -4.59 16.47
C THR A 208 17.07 -5.70 15.61
N LYS A 209 17.73 -6.69 16.22
CA LYS A 209 18.31 -7.84 15.50
C LYS A 209 17.24 -8.82 15.01
N SER A 210 16.17 -8.95 15.78
CA SER A 210 15.01 -9.78 15.46
C SER A 210 13.75 -9.17 16.09
N GLN A 211 12.56 -9.66 15.74
CA GLN A 211 11.31 -9.27 16.40
C GLN A 211 10.98 -10.16 17.62
N LYS A 212 11.92 -11.00 18.07
CA LYS A 212 11.75 -11.80 19.28
C LYS A 212 12.15 -10.98 20.50
N LEU A 213 11.42 -11.14 21.61
CA LEU A 213 11.72 -10.50 22.89
C LEU A 213 12.93 -11.17 23.56
N VAL A 214 14.14 -10.85 23.10
CA VAL A 214 15.40 -11.43 23.62
C VAL A 214 16.15 -10.44 24.51
N ASN A 215 16.29 -9.21 24.03
CA ASN A 215 16.95 -8.12 24.75
C ASN A 215 16.13 -6.83 24.58
N PRO A 216 14.88 -6.79 25.08
CA PRO A 216 13.98 -5.67 24.85
C PRO A 216 14.54 -4.39 25.48
N ARG A 217 14.54 -3.29 24.74
CA ARG A 217 14.86 -1.95 25.24
C ARG A 217 13.92 -0.89 24.68
N TYR A 218 13.64 0.09 25.52
CA TYR A 218 13.00 1.34 25.17
C TYR A 218 14.07 2.39 24.95
N VAL A 219 13.98 3.10 23.84
CA VAL A 219 14.78 4.30 23.61
C VAL A 219 13.89 5.50 23.83
N VAL A 220 14.19 6.29 24.86
CA VAL A 220 13.30 7.35 25.36
C VAL A 220 14.06 8.67 25.35
N ILE A 221 13.39 9.71 24.87
CA ILE A 221 13.91 11.08 24.87
C ILE A 221 13.02 11.92 25.75
N ILE A 222 13.64 12.62 26.69
CA ILE A 222 12.93 13.53 27.58
C ILE A 222 13.17 14.95 27.10
N TYR A 223 12.07 15.70 26.95
CA TYR A 223 12.11 17.13 26.71
C TYR A 223 11.40 17.86 27.87
N LYS A 224 11.97 18.98 28.30
CA LYS A 224 11.35 19.89 29.27
C LYS A 224 11.28 21.27 28.65
N ASP A 225 10.15 21.95 28.78
CA ASP A 225 9.95 23.27 28.17
C ASP A 225 10.27 23.29 26.66
N ASN A 226 9.92 22.21 25.96
CA ASN A 226 10.23 21.95 24.54
C ASN A 226 11.73 21.94 24.19
N LYS A 227 12.61 21.78 25.17
CA LYS A 227 14.06 21.62 24.98
C LYS A 227 14.46 20.19 25.29
N TYR A 228 15.39 19.67 24.50
CA TYR A 228 16.00 18.38 24.77
C TYR A 228 16.69 18.44 26.14
N GLU A 229 16.39 17.48 27.01
CA GLU A 229 17.00 17.35 28.33
C GLU A 229 17.90 16.11 28.39
N SER A 230 17.36 14.94 28.04
CA SER A 230 18.09 13.69 28.19
C SER A 230 17.60 12.58 27.25
N PHE A 231 18.44 11.55 27.12
CA PHE A 231 18.20 10.35 26.33
C PHE A 231 18.48 9.13 27.22
N HIS A 232 17.57 8.14 27.17
CA HIS A 232 17.63 6.95 28.01
C HIS A 232 17.44 5.69 27.17
N ILE A 233 18.14 4.62 27.56
CA ILE A 233 17.92 3.26 27.06
C ILE A 233 17.55 2.41 28.26
N ALA A 234 16.28 2.08 28.38
CA ALA A 234 15.72 1.38 29.53
C ALA A 234 15.27 -0.03 29.16
N LYS A 235 15.38 -0.98 30.09
CA LYS A 235 14.70 -2.28 30.02
C LYS A 235 13.21 -2.10 30.31
N PRO A 236 12.36 -3.07 29.92
CA PRO A 236 11.03 -3.18 30.49
C PRO A 236 11.07 -3.18 32.01
N ASP A 237 10.15 -2.44 32.61
CA ASP A 237 10.00 -2.24 34.06
C ASP A 237 11.17 -1.50 34.75
N GLU A 238 12.15 -0.99 34.00
CA GLU A 238 13.22 -0.17 34.55
C GLU A 238 12.73 1.25 34.83
N GLU A 239 12.77 1.66 36.10
CA GLU A 239 12.41 3.01 36.52
C GLU A 239 13.48 4.02 36.10
N MET A 240 13.07 5.03 35.34
CA MET A 240 13.88 6.20 34.98
C MET A 240 13.48 7.36 35.88
N PRO A 241 14.24 7.66 36.95
CA PRO A 241 13.94 8.79 37.83
C PRO A 241 14.20 10.13 37.14
N TYR A 242 13.28 11.07 37.27
CA TYR A 242 13.39 12.41 36.70
C TYR A 242 12.63 13.44 37.56
N ASN A 243 13.34 14.39 38.19
CA ASN A 243 12.76 15.48 39.01
C ASN A 243 11.72 15.06 40.06
N GLY A 244 11.89 13.91 40.72
CA GLY A 244 10.91 13.40 41.69
C GLY A 244 9.75 12.60 41.06
N LEU A 245 9.81 12.37 39.75
CA LEU A 245 8.97 11.43 39.04
C LEU A 245 9.76 10.13 38.77
N ARG A 246 9.03 9.04 38.58
CA ARG A 246 9.56 7.77 38.08
C ARG A 246 8.80 7.40 36.82
N ILE A 247 9.52 7.27 35.72
CA ILE A 247 8.96 6.94 34.42
C ILE A 247 9.40 5.52 34.08
N LYS A 248 8.47 4.63 33.74
CA LYS A 248 8.81 3.30 33.24
C LYS A 248 7.95 2.92 32.05
N PHE A 249 8.47 2.00 31.26
CA PHE A 249 7.80 1.39 30.12
C PHE A 249 7.69 -0.10 30.33
N GLN A 250 6.54 -0.68 30.02
CA GLN A 250 6.25 -2.08 30.26
C GLN A 250 5.19 -2.62 29.28
N ASP A 251 4.91 -3.92 29.38
CA ASP A 251 3.85 -4.63 28.66
C ASP A 251 3.82 -4.39 27.14
N PRO A 252 4.96 -4.60 26.43
CA PRO A 252 4.99 -4.44 24.98
C PRO A 252 4.01 -5.42 24.32
N THR A 253 3.03 -4.87 23.63
CA THR A 253 1.93 -5.63 23.04
C THR A 253 1.87 -5.38 21.53
N LEU A 254 1.79 -6.46 20.75
CA LEU A 254 1.65 -6.36 19.31
C LEU A 254 0.22 -5.95 18.93
N TYR A 255 0.11 -5.08 17.94
CA TYR A 255 -1.15 -4.73 17.28
C TYR A 255 -0.97 -4.78 15.76
N THR A 256 -2.07 -4.87 15.02
CA THR A 256 -2.09 -4.97 13.55
C THR A 256 -3.23 -4.19 12.94
#